data_AF-A0A838PLI8-F1
#
_entry.id   AF-A0A838PLI8-F1
#
_cell.length_a   1.000
_cell.length_b   1.000
_cell.length_c   1.000
_cell.angle_alpha   90.00
_cell.angle_beta   90.00
_cell.angle_gamma   90.00
#
_symmetry.space_group_name_H-M   'P 1'
#
loop_
_entity.id
_entity.type
_entity.pdbx_description
1 polymer ?
#
loop_
_entity_poly.entity_id
_entity_poly.type
_entity_poly.pdbx_seq_one_letter_code
_entity_poly.pdbx_strand_id
1 'polypeptide(L)' 'LDRVRELTGLDVGSTDGRERLSLGLKAMRVLGIAPPGGPAREAGAKGGRVPLEAKDR' A
#
# COMPACT_ATOMS: atom_id res chain seq x y z
N LEU A 1 1.92 12.85 1.73
CA LEU A 1 2.43 11.91 2.74
C LEU A 1 1.84 12.18 4.13
N ASP A 2 1.34 13.39 4.36
CA ASP A 2 0.71 13.82 5.62
C ASP A 2 -0.44 12.93 6.04
N ARG A 3 -1.27 12.50 5.08
CA ARG A 3 -2.38 11.57 5.36
C ARG A 3 -1.94 10.23 5.95
N VAL A 4 -0.76 9.72 5.57
CA VAL A 4 -0.21 8.47 6.14
C VAL A 4 0.16 8.70 7.60
N ARG A 5 0.80 9.83 7.90
CA ARG A 5 1.18 10.21 9.26
C ARG A 5 -0.05 10.44 10.15
N GLU A 6 -1.10 11.10 9.64
CA GLU A 6 -2.37 11.27 10.36
C GLU A 6 -3.03 9.95 10.73
N LEU A 7 -3.02 8.97 9.81
CA LEU A 7 -3.70 7.69 10.00
C LEU A 7 -2.93 6.69 10.85
N THR A 8 -1.59 6.71 10.77
CA THR A 8 -0.74 5.66 11.36
C THR A 8 0.12 6.15 12.51
N GLY A 9 0.28 7.47 12.65
CA GLY A 9 1.27 8.08 13.53
C GLY A 9 2.73 7.86 13.09
N LEU A 10 2.98 7.16 11.98
CA LEU A 10 4.31 6.86 11.50
C LEU A 10 4.83 7.97 10.56
N ASP A 11 6.08 8.37 10.76
CA ASP A 11 6.77 9.28 9.85
C ASP A 11 7.47 8.49 8.74
N VAL A 12 7.07 8.74 7.49
CA VAL A 12 7.63 8.10 6.29
C VAL A 12 9.00 8.67 5.92
N GLY A 13 9.37 9.84 6.46
CA GLY A 13 10.71 10.41 6.33
C GLY A 13 11.76 9.66 7.14
N SER A 14 11.36 9.08 8.28
CA SER A 14 12.21 8.27 9.15
C SER A 14 12.37 6.83 8.64
N THR A 15 13.56 6.25 8.82
CA THR A 15 13.83 4.83 8.51
C THR A 15 12.95 3.90 9.35
N ASP A 16 12.87 4.11 10.67
CA ASP A 16 12.03 3.30 11.56
C ASP A 16 10.55 3.33 11.15
N GLY A 17 10.02 4.53 10.87
CA GLY A 17 8.64 4.71 10.45
C GLY A 17 8.35 3.99 9.13
N ARG A 18 9.26 4.04 8.15
CA ARG A 18 9.13 3.28 6.89
C ARG A 18 9.19 1.78 7.10
N GLU A 19 10.07 1.29 7.95
CA GLU A 19 10.23 -0.15 8.21
C GLU A 19 8.98 -0.72 8.88
N ARG A 20 8.47 -0.04 9.91
CA ARG A 20 7.25 -0.43 10.62
C ARG A 20 6.02 -0.38 9.71
N LEU A 21 5.90 0.68 8.90
CA LEU A 21 4.83 0.79 7.91
C LEU A 21 4.90 -0.34 6.88
N SER A 22 6.10 -0.62 6.36
CA SER A 22 6.33 -1.68 5.37
C SER A 22 6.01 -3.07 5.92
N LEU A 23 6.39 -3.34 7.17
CA LEU A 23 6.07 -4.60 7.84
C LEU A 23 4.55 -4.78 7.99
N GLY A 24 3.84 -3.75 8.47
CA GLY A 24 2.38 -3.79 8.60
C GLY A 24 1.68 -4.06 7.27
N LEU A 25 2.06 -3.35 6.21
CA LEU A 25 1.51 -3.54 4.86
C LEU A 25 1.78 -4.94 4.30
N LYS A 26 2.95 -5.53 4.58
CA LYS A 26 3.26 -6.92 4.20
C LYS A 26 2.45 -7.92 5.01
N ALA A 27 2.32 -7.71 6.32
CA ALA A 27 1.55 -8.58 7.21
C ALA A 27 0.07 -8.65 6.80
N MET A 28 -0.52 -7.53 6.36
CA MET A 28 -1.88 -7.51 5.84
C MET A 28 -2.10 -8.50 4.69
N ARG A 29 -1.12 -8.66 3.79
CA ARG A 29 -1.19 -9.63 2.69
C ARG A 29 -1.11 -11.07 3.18
N VAL A 30 -0.27 -11.35 4.18
CA VAL A 30 -0.16 -12.68 4.81
C VAL A 30 -1.47 -13.07 5.50
N LEU A 31 -2.13 -12.09 6.13
CA LEU A 31 -3.43 -12.29 6.80
C LEU A 31 -4.62 -12.31 5.83
N GLY A 32 -4.39 -12.23 4.52
CA GLY A 32 -5.46 -12.26 3.50
C GLY A 32 -6.33 -11.00 3.47
N ILE A 33 -5.90 -9.89 4.07
CA ILE A 33 -6.61 -8.63 4.01
C ILE A 33 -6.42 -8.03 2.62
N ALA A 34 -7.48 -8.06 1.82
CA ALA A 34 -7.46 -7.46 0.49
C ALA A 34 -7.17 -5.95 0.62
N PRO A 35 -6.16 -5.42 -0.10
CA PRO A 35 -5.94 -4.00 -0.08
C PRO A 35 -7.17 -3.30 -0.67
N PRO A 36 -7.63 -2.18 -0.06
CA PRO A 36 -8.66 -1.35 -0.69
C PRO A 36 -8.19 -0.97 -2.10
N GLY A 37 -9.12 -0.88 -3.03
CA GLY A 37 -8.79 -0.48 -4.41
C GLY A 37 -8.04 0.84 -4.39
N GLY A 38 -6.78 0.82 -4.83
CA GLY A 38 -5.93 2.01 -4.81
C GLY A 38 -6.33 3.01 -5.90
N PRO A 39 -5.78 4.24 -5.88
CA PRO A 39 -6.07 5.30 -6.86
C PRO A 39 -5.88 4.86 -8.31
N ALA A 40 -4.93 3.93 -8.56
CA ALA A 40 -4.71 3.31 -9.86
C ALA A 40 -5.90 2.49 -10.40
N ARG A 41 -6.91 2.23 -9.57
CA ARG A 41 -8.16 1.53 -9.93
C ARG A 41 -9.35 2.49 -10.09
N GLU A 42 -9.17 3.78 -9.82
CA GLU A 42 -10.21 4.79 -10.01
C GLU A 42 -10.42 5.11 -11.50
N ALA A 43 -11.63 5.54 -11.87
CA ALA A 43 -11.96 5.90 -13.24
C ALA A 43 -11.11 7.10 -13.71
N GLY A 44 -10.35 6.93 -14.79
CA GLY A 44 -9.46 7.96 -15.33
C GLY A 44 -7.97 7.80 -14.96
N ALA A 45 -7.62 6.95 -13.98
CA ALA A 45 -6.26 6.74 -13.52
C ALA A 45 -5.42 5.79 -14.42
N LYS A 46 -5.45 5.99 -15.75
CA LYS A 46 -4.80 5.08 -16.72
C LYS A 46 -3.27 5.04 -16.60
N GLY A 47 -2.63 6.13 -16.13
CA GLY A 47 -1.17 6.29 -16.16
C GLY A 47 -0.35 5.53 -15.10
N GLY A 48 -0.98 4.80 -14.18
CA GLY A 48 -0.28 4.13 -13.06
C GLY A 48 -0.73 2.70 -12.79
N ARG A 49 -1.52 2.11 -13.68
CA ARG A 49 -2.06 0.76 -13.50
C ARG A 49 -1.04 -0.28 -13.90
N VAL A 50 -0.44 -0.94 -12.92
CA VAL A 50 0.40 -2.12 -13.17
C VAL A 50 -0.51 -3.31 -13.47
N PRO A 51 -0.30 -4.04 -14.59
CA PRO A 51 -0.98 -5.30 -14.82
C PRO A 51 -0.77 -6.24 -13.63
N LEU A 52 -1.85 -6.82 -13.13
CA LEU A 52 -1.74 -7.93 -12.18
C LEU A 52 -1.16 -9.10 -12.97
N GLU A 53 0.13 -9.39 -12.82
CA GLU A 53 0.67 -10.67 -13.26
C GLU A 53 -0.19 -11.77 -12.61
N ALA A 54 -0.94 -12.48 -13.45
CA ALA A 54 -1.54 -13.73 -13.07
C ALA A 54 -0.37 -14.70 -12.84
N LYS A 55 0.10 -14.80 -11.60
CA LYS A 55 0.90 -15.95 -11.21
C LYS A 55 -0.02 -17.16 -11.31
N ASP A 56 0.21 -17.96 -12.33
CA ASP A 56 -0.39 -19.28 -12.48
C ASP A 56 -0.26 -20.04 -11.15
N ARG A 57 -1.39 -20.57 -10.71
CA ARG A 57 -1.53 -21.37 -9.50
C ARG A 57 -1.20 -22.82 -9.81
#